data_AF-A0A352PSM1-F1
#
_entry.id   AF-A0A352PSM1-F1
#
_cell.length_a   1.000
_cell.length_b   1.000
_cell.length_c   1.000
_cell.angle_alpha   90.00
_cell.angle_beta   90.00
_cell.angle_gamma   90.00
#
_symmetry.space_group_name_H-M   'P 1'
#
loop_
_entity.id
_entity.type
_entity.pdbx_description
1 polymer ?
#
loop_
_entity_poly.entity_id
_entity_poly.type
_entity_poly.pdbx_seq_one_letter_code
_entity_poly.pdbx_strand_id
1 'polypeptide(L)'
;MQRYSSGFLFLVFALVVVAAAQYGWINQYVQLVLMYMGINVILSSSLNLVNGYMGEFSCGHAGFMAVGAYVTSVLNIWLFTSDQPLSAQLLPASSVVYLFPITLLLGGVGAALAGLLVAIPSFRTRGDYLAIITLAVNYIVKSSIENIQAIGGARGFMGMRKVIDAMTGSFNLPWVMIWILVAAGLTLVVLKRFVHSTYGQGVVALRDDEIAAEIMG
;
A
#
# COMPACT_ATOMS: atom_id res chain seq x y z
N MET A 1 -13.88 -21.78 -17.45
CA MET A 1 -12.74 -21.32 -18.28
C MET A 1 -12.46 -19.81 -18.21
N GLN A 2 -13.39 -18.93 -17.81
CA GLN A 2 -13.17 -17.47 -17.75
C GLN A 2 -12.27 -16.95 -16.60
N ARG A 3 -12.01 -17.74 -15.53
CA ARG A 3 -11.29 -17.28 -14.32
C ARG A 3 -9.80 -16.96 -14.55
N TYR A 4 -9.12 -17.63 -15.48
CA TYR A 4 -7.71 -17.37 -15.78
C TYR A 4 -7.49 -16.19 -16.74
N SER A 5 -8.51 -15.82 -17.52
CA SER A 5 -8.42 -14.74 -18.51
C SER A 5 -8.11 -13.40 -17.86
N SER A 6 -8.77 -13.04 -16.75
CA SER A 6 -8.57 -11.73 -16.12
C SER A 6 -7.16 -11.53 -15.55
N GLY A 7 -6.58 -12.57 -14.94
CA GLY A 7 -5.22 -12.50 -14.40
C GLY A 7 -4.17 -12.46 -15.50
N PHE A 8 -4.37 -13.26 -16.55
CA PHE A 8 -3.52 -13.26 -17.73
C PHE A 8 -3.55 -11.91 -18.46
N LEU A 9 -4.73 -11.31 -18.64
CA LEU A 9 -4.90 -9.99 -19.25
C LEU A 9 -4.18 -8.90 -18.46
N PHE A 10 -4.25 -8.92 -17.12
CA PHE A 10 -3.52 -7.96 -16.29
C PHE A 10 -2.00 -8.12 -16.44
N LEU A 11 -1.49 -9.36 -16.48
CA LEU A 11 -0.06 -9.61 -16.69
C LEU A 11 0.41 -9.12 -18.06
N VAL A 12 -0.35 -9.40 -19.12
CA VAL A 12 -0.05 -8.90 -20.48
C VAL A 12 -0.04 -7.38 -20.49
N PHE A 13 -1.04 -6.73 -19.88
CA PHE A 13 -1.10 -5.28 -19.76
C PHE A 13 0.12 -4.72 -19.01
N ALA A 14 0.48 -5.31 -17.85
CA ALA A 14 1.62 -4.88 -17.08
C ALA A 14 2.94 -5.01 -17.86
N LEU A 15 3.14 -6.11 -18.60
CA LEU A 15 4.32 -6.31 -19.44
C LEU A 15 4.39 -5.29 -20.58
N VAL A 16 3.27 -5.01 -21.25
CA VAL A 16 3.21 -4.01 -22.33
C VAL A 16 3.56 -2.62 -21.80
N VAL A 17 3.01 -2.23 -20.64
CA VAL A 17 3.30 -0.92 -20.03
C VAL A 17 4.77 -0.81 -19.64
N VAL A 18 5.36 -1.86 -19.04
CA VAL A 18 6.79 -1.89 -18.68
C VAL A 18 7.68 -1.82 -19.92
N ALA A 19 7.36 -2.57 -20.98
CA ALA A 19 8.09 -2.50 -22.24
C ALA A 19 8.00 -1.11 -22.87
N ALA A 20 6.80 -0.52 -22.92
CA ALA A 20 6.60 0.82 -23.49
C ALA A 20 7.33 1.92 -22.71
N ALA A 21 7.46 1.79 -21.38
CA ALA A 21 8.30 2.68 -20.58
C ALA A 21 9.79 2.46 -20.84
N GLN A 22 10.23 1.20 -20.98
CA GLN A 22 11.63 0.86 -21.23
C GLN A 22 12.13 1.36 -22.60
N TYR A 23 11.32 1.21 -23.65
CA TYR A 23 11.66 1.68 -24.99
C TYR A 23 11.42 3.18 -25.20
N GLY A 24 11.02 3.91 -24.15
CA GLY A 24 10.80 5.35 -24.21
C GLY A 24 9.60 5.76 -25.07
N TRP A 25 8.68 4.84 -25.36
CA TRP A 25 7.44 5.16 -26.10
C TRP A 25 6.49 6.02 -25.27
N ILE A 26 6.66 6.02 -23.95
CA ILE A 26 5.82 6.74 -22.99
C ILE A 26 6.66 7.81 -22.27
N ASN A 27 6.20 9.06 -22.33
CA ASN A 27 6.80 10.20 -21.62
C ASN A 27 6.81 9.97 -20.09
N GLN A 28 7.83 10.46 -19.40
CA GLN A 28 7.96 10.42 -17.94
C GLN A 28 6.71 10.97 -17.20
N TYR A 29 6.03 11.97 -17.76
CA TYR A 29 4.75 12.45 -17.21
C TYR A 29 3.69 11.35 -17.19
N VAL A 30 3.51 10.64 -18.31
CA VAL A 30 2.52 9.57 -18.42
C VAL A 30 2.89 8.38 -17.52
N GLN A 31 4.18 8.07 -17.37
CA GLN A 31 4.64 7.07 -16.40
C GLN A 31 4.26 7.45 -14.97
N LEU A 32 4.43 8.72 -14.59
CA LEU A 32 4.05 9.23 -13.27
C LEU A 32 2.54 9.17 -13.04
N VAL A 33 1.73 9.49 -14.05
CA VAL A 33 0.27 9.35 -13.97
C VAL A 33 -0.13 7.88 -13.81
N LEU A 34 0.50 6.95 -14.54
CA LEU A 34 0.27 5.50 -14.41
C LEU A 34 0.62 4.99 -13.02
N MET A 35 1.73 5.47 -12.43
CA MET A 35 2.11 5.14 -11.06
C MET A 35 1.05 5.61 -10.06
N TYR A 36 0.56 6.84 -10.17
CA TYR A 36 -0.52 7.31 -9.30
C TYR A 36 -1.83 6.55 -9.51
N MET A 37 -2.17 6.18 -10.75
CA MET A 37 -3.32 5.32 -11.01
C MET A 37 -3.18 3.97 -10.29
N GLY A 38 -2.01 3.32 -10.37
CA GLY A 38 -1.76 2.05 -9.69
C GLY A 38 -1.90 2.15 -8.17
N ILE A 39 -1.36 3.21 -7.56
CA ILE A 39 -1.52 3.48 -6.12
C ILE A 39 -2.99 3.68 -5.76
N ASN A 40 -3.73 4.46 -6.55
CA ASN A 40 -5.16 4.70 -6.31
C ASN A 40 -6.02 3.45 -6.52
N VAL A 41 -5.64 2.54 -7.42
CA VAL A 41 -6.32 1.24 -7.57
C VAL A 41 -6.17 0.39 -6.31
N ILE A 42 -4.97 0.37 -5.71
CA ILE A 42 -4.73 -0.34 -4.44
C ILE A 42 -5.57 0.30 -3.31
N LEU A 43 -5.55 1.63 -3.21
CA LEU A 43 -6.31 2.35 -2.20
C LEU A 43 -7.82 2.15 -2.38
N SER A 44 -8.34 2.33 -3.58
CA SER A 44 -9.76 2.19 -3.88
C SER A 44 -10.26 0.75 -3.68
N SER A 45 -9.49 -0.26 -4.08
CA SER A 45 -9.89 -1.66 -3.87
C SER A 45 -9.90 -2.06 -2.40
N SER A 46 -8.92 -1.60 -1.61
CA SER A 46 -8.93 -1.81 -0.14
C SER A 46 -10.07 -1.04 0.56
N LEU A 47 -10.42 0.16 0.10
CA LEU A 47 -11.55 0.93 0.61
C LEU A 47 -12.89 0.24 0.27
N ASN A 48 -13.01 -0.27 -0.95
CA ASN A 48 -14.21 -0.99 -1.40
C ASN A 48 -14.43 -2.29 -0.61
N LEU A 49 -13.36 -2.91 -0.08
CA LEU A 49 -13.52 -4.07 0.80
C LEU A 49 -14.31 -3.72 2.07
N VAL A 50 -13.99 -2.59 2.70
CA VAL A 50 -14.64 -2.16 3.93
C VAL A 50 -16.00 -1.51 3.61
N ASN A 51 -16.00 -0.45 2.82
CA ASN A 51 -17.22 0.32 2.57
C ASN A 51 -18.22 -0.42 1.68
N GLY A 52 -17.76 -1.27 0.76
CA GLY A 52 -18.61 -1.97 -0.21
C GLY A 52 -19.05 -3.36 0.25
N TYR A 53 -18.10 -4.21 0.65
CA TYR A 53 -18.41 -5.60 1.03
C TYR A 53 -18.84 -5.75 2.49
N MET A 54 -18.26 -4.98 3.42
CA MET A 54 -18.67 -4.98 4.84
C MET A 54 -19.79 -3.97 5.12
N GLY A 55 -19.91 -2.90 4.33
CA GLY A 55 -20.94 -1.86 4.45
C GLY A 55 -20.75 -0.87 5.60
N GLU A 56 -19.64 -0.98 6.31
CA GLU A 56 -19.25 -0.02 7.35
C GLU A 56 -18.45 1.12 6.71
N PHE A 57 -18.78 2.36 7.04
CA PHE A 57 -18.09 3.52 6.48
C PHE A 57 -16.79 3.79 7.24
N SER A 58 -15.65 3.60 6.57
CA SER A 58 -14.32 3.89 7.11
C SER A 58 -13.62 4.98 6.29
N CYS A 59 -13.03 5.94 7.00
CA CYS A 59 -12.22 6.99 6.41
C CYS A 59 -10.71 6.76 6.61
N GLY A 60 -10.28 5.75 7.37
CA GLY A 60 -8.92 5.63 7.92
C GLY A 60 -7.81 5.20 6.94
N HIS A 61 -8.13 4.83 5.70
CA HIS A 61 -7.18 4.22 4.77
C HIS A 61 -5.99 5.12 4.43
N ALA A 62 -6.19 6.44 4.36
CA ALA A 62 -5.12 7.39 4.05
C ALA A 62 -4.02 7.40 5.13
N GLY A 63 -4.39 7.28 6.41
CA GLY A 63 -3.46 7.20 7.53
C GLY A 63 -2.64 5.93 7.49
N PHE A 64 -3.26 4.77 7.27
CA PHE A 64 -2.53 3.50 7.15
C PHE A 64 -1.60 3.47 5.94
N MET A 65 -2.04 4.05 4.82
CA MET A 65 -1.19 4.25 3.65
C MET A 65 0.04 5.12 3.98
N ALA A 66 -0.14 6.21 4.75
CA ALA A 66 0.96 7.04 5.21
C ALA A 66 1.93 6.27 6.10
N VAL A 67 1.44 5.53 7.10
CA VAL A 67 2.30 4.70 7.98
C VAL A 67 3.17 3.74 7.16
N GLY A 68 2.57 2.99 6.24
CA GLY A 68 3.31 2.03 5.41
C GLY A 68 4.35 2.70 4.50
N ALA A 69 3.99 3.85 3.90
CA ALA A 69 4.90 4.62 3.06
C ALA A 69 6.10 5.17 3.85
N TYR A 70 5.85 5.71 5.04
CA TYR A 70 6.89 6.25 5.91
C TYR A 70 7.81 5.16 6.45
N VAL A 71 7.28 4.03 6.94
CA VAL A 71 8.10 2.91 7.40
C VAL A 71 8.98 2.37 6.27
N THR A 72 8.42 2.16 5.07
CA THR A 72 9.19 1.70 3.91
C THR A 72 10.28 2.69 3.51
N SER A 73 9.97 3.98 3.51
CA SER A 73 10.91 5.03 3.10
C SER A 73 12.05 5.19 4.10
N VAL A 74 11.75 5.18 5.39
CA VAL A 74 12.75 5.23 6.47
C VAL A 74 13.69 4.04 6.40
N LEU A 75 13.16 2.82 6.25
CA LEU A 75 13.98 1.63 6.11
C LEU A 75 14.90 1.70 4.88
N ASN A 76 14.38 2.07 3.71
CA ASN A 76 15.20 2.18 2.50
C ASN A 76 16.32 3.21 2.65
N ILE A 77 16.02 4.38 3.22
CA ILE A 77 17.03 5.43 3.39
C ILE A 77 18.09 5.02 4.42
N TRP A 78 17.68 4.43 5.56
CA TRP A 78 18.62 3.97 6.59
C TRP A 78 19.52 2.82 6.13
N LEU A 79 19.01 1.90 5.32
CA LEU A 79 19.77 0.74 4.84
C LEU A 79 20.72 1.06 3.68
N PHE A 80 20.33 1.96 2.76
CA PHE A 80 21.01 2.11 1.46
C PHE A 80 21.65 3.48 1.21
N THR A 81 21.34 4.50 2.00
CA THR A 81 21.80 5.88 1.77
C THR A 81 22.61 6.40 2.97
N SER A 82 23.75 7.05 2.68
CA SER A 82 24.68 7.59 3.69
C SER A 82 24.33 8.99 4.23
N ASP A 83 23.16 9.54 3.90
CA ASP A 83 22.83 10.97 4.12
C ASP A 83 22.18 11.30 5.50
N GLN A 84 22.19 10.39 6.47
CA GLN A 84 21.62 10.63 7.82
C GLN A 84 22.60 10.22 8.94
N PRO A 85 22.56 10.90 10.12
CA PRO A 85 23.60 10.85 11.15
C PRO A 85 23.66 9.56 11.98
N LEU A 86 22.79 8.56 11.76
CA LEU A 86 22.64 7.40 12.63
C LEU A 86 23.09 6.05 12.04
N SER A 87 23.44 5.96 10.75
CA SER A 87 23.96 4.71 10.19
C SER A 87 24.85 4.93 8.96
N ALA A 88 26.03 4.31 8.98
CA ALA A 88 26.83 4.07 7.79
C ALA A 88 26.02 3.21 6.80
N GLN A 89 26.31 3.30 5.50
CA GLN A 89 25.79 2.37 4.49
C GLN A 89 26.03 0.92 4.95
N LEU A 90 24.99 0.27 5.47
CA LEU A 90 25.09 -1.08 6.02
C LEU A 90 25.19 -2.11 4.89
N LEU A 91 24.62 -1.81 3.71
CA LEU A 91 24.54 -2.73 2.59
C LEU A 91 24.91 -2.08 1.25
N PRO A 92 25.50 -2.84 0.30
CA PRO A 92 25.84 -2.34 -1.03
C PRO A 92 24.61 -1.88 -1.82
N ALA A 93 24.75 -0.80 -2.59
CA ALA A 93 23.69 -0.24 -3.45
C ALA A 93 23.13 -1.24 -4.49
N SER A 94 23.91 -2.25 -4.88
CA SER A 94 23.47 -3.32 -5.79
C SER A 94 22.43 -4.26 -5.17
N SER A 95 22.37 -4.34 -3.84
CA SER A 95 21.41 -5.20 -3.11
C SER A 95 20.02 -4.59 -2.98
N VAL A 96 19.86 -3.30 -3.31
CA VAL A 96 18.59 -2.56 -3.19
C VAL A 96 17.48 -3.25 -3.99
N VAL A 97 17.79 -3.78 -5.17
CA VAL A 97 16.80 -4.44 -6.05
C VAL A 97 16.14 -5.64 -5.37
N TYR A 98 16.92 -6.45 -4.65
CA TYR A 98 16.43 -7.66 -3.98
C TYR A 98 15.78 -7.36 -2.63
N LEU A 99 16.26 -6.32 -1.94
CA LEU A 99 15.79 -5.97 -0.60
C LEU A 99 14.59 -5.01 -0.62
N PHE A 100 14.37 -4.27 -1.70
CA PHE A 100 13.22 -3.37 -1.85
C PHE A 100 11.88 -4.07 -1.55
N PRO A 101 11.54 -5.26 -2.12
CA PRO A 101 10.30 -5.95 -1.77
C PRO A 101 10.22 -6.34 -0.29
N ILE A 102 11.35 -6.68 0.35
CA ILE A 102 11.37 -7.01 1.78
C ILE A 102 11.06 -5.75 2.60
N THR A 103 11.66 -4.60 2.27
CA THR A 103 11.35 -3.34 2.96
C THR A 103 9.90 -2.90 2.73
N LEU A 104 9.34 -3.16 1.55
CA LEU A 104 7.94 -2.88 1.23
C LEU A 104 7.00 -3.76 2.06
N LEU A 105 7.31 -5.05 2.20
CA LEU A 105 6.56 -5.97 3.06
C LEU A 105 6.65 -5.56 4.53
N LEU A 106 7.84 -5.16 5.02
CA LEU A 106 8.00 -4.65 6.38
C LEU A 106 7.19 -3.36 6.61
N GLY A 107 7.12 -2.46 5.62
CA GLY A 107 6.22 -1.31 5.66
C GLY A 107 4.75 -1.72 5.72
N GLY A 108 4.36 -2.74 4.95
CA GLY A 108 3.03 -3.34 5.02
C GLY A 108 2.71 -3.94 6.39
N VAL A 109 3.67 -4.63 7.01
CA VAL A 109 3.55 -5.14 8.38
C VAL A 109 3.41 -3.99 9.38
N GLY A 110 4.19 -2.92 9.24
CA GLY A 110 4.06 -1.71 10.06
C GLY A 110 2.67 -1.09 9.96
N ALA A 111 2.13 -0.96 8.75
CA ALA A 111 0.77 -0.49 8.52
C ALA A 111 -0.29 -1.44 9.10
N ALA A 112 -0.08 -2.76 8.98
CA ALA A 112 -0.98 -3.77 9.55
C ALA A 112 -1.00 -3.73 11.08
N LEU A 113 0.15 -3.53 11.73
CA LEU A 113 0.25 -3.37 13.18
C LEU A 113 -0.44 -2.09 13.65
N ALA A 114 -0.22 -0.96 12.96
CA ALA A 114 -0.93 0.28 13.24
C ALA A 114 -2.46 0.12 13.05
N GLY A 115 -2.86 -0.59 11.99
CA GLY A 115 -4.25 -0.96 11.74
C GLY A 115 -4.85 -1.82 12.85
N LEU A 116 -4.11 -2.82 13.33
CA LEU A 116 -4.54 -3.69 14.42
C LEU A 116 -4.72 -2.91 15.73
N LEU A 117 -3.79 -2.01 16.06
CA LEU A 117 -3.90 -1.14 17.23
C LEU A 117 -5.15 -0.27 17.19
N VAL A 118 -5.54 0.20 16.00
CA VAL A 118 -6.75 1.00 15.79
C VAL A 118 -8.01 0.14 15.72
N ALA A 119 -7.91 -1.09 15.22
CA ALA A 119 -9.04 -2.01 15.11
C ALA A 119 -9.59 -2.43 16.49
N ILE A 120 -8.72 -2.61 17.48
CA ILE A 120 -9.10 -3.01 18.86
C ILE A 120 -10.17 -2.09 19.48
N PRO A 121 -9.97 -0.76 19.55
CA PRO A 121 -11.00 0.14 20.05
C PRO A 121 -12.19 0.28 19.09
N SER A 122 -11.95 0.17 17.79
CA SER A 122 -12.96 0.36 16.75
C SER A 122 -14.03 -0.73 16.72
N PHE A 123 -13.71 -1.98 17.08
CA PHE A 123 -14.69 -3.08 17.13
C PHE A 123 -15.79 -2.89 18.18
N ARG A 124 -15.66 -1.91 19.09
CA ARG A 124 -16.70 -1.59 20.07
C ARG A 124 -17.74 -0.59 19.56
N THR A 125 -17.57 -0.08 18.34
CA THR A 125 -18.40 0.96 17.75
C THR A 125 -18.83 0.56 16.33
N ARG A 126 -20.02 0.99 15.90
CA ARG A 126 -20.56 0.67 14.57
C ARG A 126 -21.13 1.91 13.89
N GLY A 127 -21.29 1.85 12.58
CA GLY A 127 -21.87 2.91 11.77
C GLY A 127 -21.11 4.22 11.88
N ASP A 128 -21.83 5.32 12.14
CA ASP A 128 -21.27 6.67 12.17
C ASP A 128 -20.14 6.85 13.19
N TYR A 129 -20.19 6.12 14.31
CA TYR A 129 -19.13 6.18 15.32
C TYR A 129 -17.80 5.61 14.79
N LEU A 130 -17.85 4.54 14.00
CA LEU A 130 -16.66 3.96 13.37
C LEU A 130 -16.05 4.95 12.36
N ALA A 131 -16.88 5.65 11.60
CA ALA A 131 -16.44 6.68 10.66
C ALA A 131 -15.70 7.81 11.37
N ILE A 132 -16.25 8.32 12.48
CA ILE A 132 -15.64 9.39 13.28
C ILE A 132 -14.29 8.94 13.86
N ILE A 133 -14.21 7.72 14.41
CA ILE A 133 -12.98 7.17 14.98
C ILE A 133 -11.89 7.04 13.91
N THR A 134 -12.23 6.49 12.75
CA THR A 134 -11.25 6.27 11.66
C THR A 134 -10.77 7.59 11.04
N LEU A 135 -11.63 8.61 10.99
CA LEU A 135 -11.24 9.97 10.63
C LEU A 135 -10.29 10.57 11.68
N ALA A 136 -10.59 10.44 12.97
CA ALA A 136 -9.72 10.92 14.04
C ALA A 136 -8.33 10.28 13.97
N VAL A 137 -8.27 8.97 13.72
CA VAL A 137 -7.01 8.23 13.53
C VAL A 137 -6.19 8.80 12.38
N ASN A 138 -6.80 9.12 11.24
CA ASN A 138 -6.06 9.77 10.14
C ASN A 138 -5.41 11.07 10.58
N TYR A 139 -6.15 11.92 11.29
CA TYR A 139 -5.63 13.20 11.79
C TYR A 139 -4.51 12.99 12.81
N ILE A 140 -4.63 11.99 13.69
CA ILE A 140 -3.57 11.62 14.64
C ILE A 140 -2.31 11.20 13.87
N VAL A 141 -2.43 10.27 12.92
CA VAL A 141 -1.28 9.81 12.11
C VAL A 141 -0.63 10.97 11.37
N LYS A 142 -1.42 11.83 10.72
CA LYS A 142 -0.93 13.02 10.02
C LYS A 142 -0.19 13.96 10.98
N SER A 143 -0.80 14.29 12.11
CA SER A 143 -0.22 15.18 13.14
C SER A 143 1.07 14.61 13.72
N SER A 144 1.10 13.31 14.02
CA SER A 144 2.31 12.64 14.51
C SER A 144 3.45 12.71 13.49
N ILE A 145 3.17 12.44 12.22
CA ILE A 145 4.18 12.54 11.15
C ILE A 145 4.70 13.97 11.01
N GLU A 146 3.82 14.97 11.05
CA GLU A 146 4.20 16.38 10.92
C GLU A 146 5.03 16.88 12.12
N ASN A 147 4.83 16.31 13.31
CA ASN A 147 5.53 16.68 14.53
C ASN A 147 6.92 16.02 14.68
N ILE A 148 7.12 14.83 14.12
CA ILE A 148 8.39 14.09 14.22
C ILE A 148 9.43 14.65 13.25
N GLN A 149 10.31 15.51 13.75
CA GLN A 149 11.39 16.12 12.97
C GLN A 149 12.38 15.10 12.40
N ALA A 150 12.60 13.97 13.09
CA ALA A 150 13.50 12.91 12.65
C ALA A 150 13.08 12.28 11.31
N ILE A 151 11.80 12.34 10.95
CA ILE A 151 11.25 11.77 9.72
C ILE A 151 10.84 12.88 8.74
N GLY A 152 11.48 14.05 8.83
CA GLY A 152 11.26 15.20 7.94
C GLY A 152 10.15 16.15 8.38
N GLY A 153 9.35 15.79 9.39
CA GLY A 153 8.25 16.59 9.91
C GLY A 153 7.29 17.05 8.80
N ALA A 154 6.84 18.31 8.89
CA ALA A 154 5.93 18.92 7.91
C ALA A 154 6.47 19.01 6.46
N ARG A 155 7.78 18.82 6.23
CA ARG A 155 8.37 18.87 4.88
C ARG A 155 8.24 17.54 4.11
N GLY A 156 7.83 16.47 4.79
CA GLY A 156 7.87 15.12 4.24
C GLY A 156 9.27 14.50 4.27
N PHE A 157 9.33 13.20 4.05
CA PHE A 157 10.58 12.45 4.12
C PHE A 157 11.30 12.47 2.76
N MET A 158 12.50 13.08 2.76
CA MET A 158 13.31 13.29 1.55
C MET A 158 14.44 12.25 1.47
N GLY A 159 14.95 11.99 0.26
CA GLY A 159 16.09 11.09 0.03
C GLY A 159 15.77 9.84 -0.79
N MET A 160 14.48 9.53 -0.98
CA MET A 160 14.06 8.34 -1.74
C MET A 160 14.51 8.38 -3.20
N ARG A 161 14.80 9.57 -3.74
CA ARG A 161 15.36 9.73 -5.09
C ARG A 161 16.69 9.01 -5.26
N LYS A 162 17.57 9.07 -4.25
CA LYS A 162 18.88 8.39 -4.28
C LYS A 162 18.74 6.88 -4.30
N VAL A 163 17.74 6.34 -3.59
CA VAL A 163 17.41 4.90 -3.60
C VAL A 163 16.93 4.48 -5.00
N ILE A 164 16.05 5.26 -5.63
CA ILE A 164 15.56 4.98 -6.98
C ILE A 164 16.70 5.07 -8.01
N ASP A 165 17.56 6.07 -7.90
CA ASP A 165 18.71 6.24 -8.79
C ASP A 165 19.70 5.06 -8.63
N ALA A 166 19.93 4.57 -7.40
CA ALA A 166 20.74 3.38 -7.13
C ALA A 166 20.16 2.09 -7.75
N MET A 167 18.83 1.91 -7.71
CA MET A 167 18.16 0.78 -8.38
C MET A 167 18.33 0.85 -9.90
N THR A 168 18.16 2.05 -10.47
CA THR A 168 18.28 2.29 -11.92
C THR A 168 19.72 2.13 -12.40
N GLY A 169 20.70 2.48 -11.57
CA GLY A 169 22.13 2.31 -11.85
C GLY A 169 22.59 0.84 -11.91
N SER A 170 21.85 -0.09 -11.28
CA SER A 170 22.15 -1.53 -11.35
C SER A 170 21.64 -2.16 -12.65
N PHE A 171 20.37 -1.91 -12.96
CA PHE A 171 19.77 -2.24 -14.25
C PHE A 171 18.85 -1.10 -14.66
N ASN A 172 19.02 -0.61 -15.89
CA ASN A 172 18.20 0.46 -16.45
C ASN A 172 16.80 -0.09 -16.78
N LEU A 173 15.97 -0.25 -15.76
CA LEU A 173 14.57 -0.70 -15.84
C LEU A 173 13.69 0.25 -15.01
N PRO A 174 12.42 0.44 -15.37
CA PRO A 174 11.48 1.29 -14.62
C PRO A 174 10.99 0.57 -13.35
N TRP A 175 11.90 0.36 -12.39
CA TRP A 175 11.70 -0.46 -11.18
C TRP A 175 10.46 -0.07 -10.36
N VAL A 176 10.25 1.23 -10.12
CA VAL A 176 9.12 1.73 -9.34
C VAL A 176 7.79 1.36 -9.99
N MET A 177 7.71 1.46 -11.32
CA MET A 177 6.50 1.09 -12.06
C MET A 177 6.24 -0.41 -12.02
N ILE A 178 7.29 -1.23 -12.14
CA ILE A 178 7.18 -2.69 -11.98
C ILE A 178 6.62 -3.03 -10.60
N TRP A 179 7.17 -2.45 -9.53
CA TRP A 179 6.72 -2.73 -8.18
C TRP A 179 5.28 -2.28 -7.91
N ILE A 180 4.86 -1.13 -8.46
CA ILE A 180 3.47 -0.67 -8.34
C ILE A 180 2.51 -1.63 -9.06
N LEU A 181 2.84 -2.06 -10.28
CA LEU A 181 2.01 -3.01 -11.04
C LEU A 181 1.94 -4.38 -10.36
N VAL A 182 3.06 -4.88 -9.85
CA VAL A 182 3.11 -6.14 -9.08
C VAL A 182 2.28 -6.01 -7.81
N ALA A 183 2.44 -4.93 -7.04
CA ALA A 183 1.67 -4.69 -5.83
C ALA A 183 0.17 -4.58 -6.13
N ALA A 184 -0.22 -3.83 -7.17
CA ALA A 184 -1.61 -3.71 -7.59
C ALA A 184 -2.22 -5.03 -8.08
N GLY A 185 -1.46 -5.82 -8.84
CA GLY A 185 -1.89 -7.15 -9.25
C GLY A 185 -2.08 -8.09 -8.07
N LEU A 186 -1.13 -8.09 -7.14
CA LEU A 186 -1.16 -8.92 -5.94
C LEU A 186 -2.35 -8.54 -5.04
N THR A 187 -2.58 -7.25 -4.78
CA THR A 187 -3.71 -6.80 -3.96
C THR A 187 -5.04 -7.19 -4.57
N LEU A 188 -5.23 -7.01 -5.88
CA LEU A 188 -6.46 -7.41 -6.57
C LEU A 188 -6.69 -8.92 -6.53
N VAL A 189 -5.64 -9.73 -6.71
CA VAL A 189 -5.74 -11.19 -6.63
C VAL A 189 -6.08 -11.63 -5.21
N VAL A 190 -5.43 -11.06 -4.19
CA VAL A 190 -5.69 -11.36 -2.79
C VAL A 190 -7.11 -10.97 -2.41
N LEU A 191 -7.56 -9.75 -2.73
CA LEU A 191 -8.90 -9.28 -2.43
C LEU A 191 -9.98 -10.12 -3.13
N LYS A 192 -9.80 -10.45 -4.41
CA LYS A 192 -10.72 -11.32 -5.14
C LYS A 192 -10.83 -12.70 -4.52
N ARG A 193 -9.71 -13.28 -4.08
CA ARG A 193 -9.71 -14.57 -3.38
C ARG A 193 -10.37 -14.47 -2.01
N PHE A 194 -10.11 -13.39 -1.27
CA PHE A 194 -10.69 -13.15 0.05
C PHE A 194 -12.21 -13.03 -0.02
N VAL A 195 -12.75 -12.19 -0.89
CA VAL A 195 -14.21 -11.98 -1.05
C VAL A 195 -14.94 -13.29 -1.41
N HIS A 196 -14.33 -14.13 -2.25
CA HIS A 196 -14.90 -15.43 -2.62
C HIS A 196 -14.56 -16.58 -1.66
N SER A 197 -13.82 -16.32 -0.58
CA SER A 197 -13.54 -17.31 0.47
C SER A 197 -14.68 -17.37 1.48
N THR A 198 -14.71 -18.42 2.31
CA THR A 198 -15.68 -18.58 3.40
C THR A 198 -15.73 -17.37 4.34
N TYR A 199 -14.57 -16.86 4.75
CA TYR A 199 -14.48 -15.65 5.59
C TYR A 199 -15.04 -14.41 4.89
N GLY A 200 -14.78 -14.25 3.59
CA GLY A 200 -15.31 -13.12 2.81
C GLY A 200 -16.83 -13.17 2.66
N GLN A 201 -17.41 -14.36 2.51
CA GLN A 201 -18.87 -14.52 2.50
C GLN A 201 -19.49 -14.15 3.86
N GLY A 202 -18.80 -14.46 4.98
CA GLY A 202 -19.22 -14.01 6.31
C GLY A 202 -19.25 -12.48 6.45
N VAL A 203 -18.27 -11.77 5.88
CA VAL A 203 -18.26 -10.30 5.86
C VAL A 203 -19.45 -9.74 5.08
N VAL A 204 -19.82 -10.37 3.97
CA VAL A 204 -21.00 -9.96 3.19
C VAL A 204 -22.29 -10.26 3.93
N ALA A 205 -22.37 -11.39 4.66
CA ALA A 205 -23.54 -11.70 5.48
C ALA A 205 -23.73 -10.69 6.62
N LEU A 206 -22.65 -10.27 7.28
CA LEU A 206 -22.68 -9.23 8.32
C LEU A 206 -23.19 -7.88 7.79
N ARG A 207 -22.89 -7.55 6.53
CA ARG A 207 -23.42 -6.36 5.88
C ARG A 207 -24.93 -6.42 5.71
N ASP A 208 -25.46 -7.58 5.33
CA ASP A 208 -26.86 -7.73 4.97
C ASP A 208 -27.76 -7.77 6.23
N ASP A 209 -27.42 -8.59 7.24
CA ASP A 209 -28.04 -8.56 8.57
C ASP A 209 -27.08 -9.15 9.63
N GLU A 210 -26.54 -8.28 10.48
CA GLU A 210 -25.62 -8.67 11.55
C GLU A 210 -26.26 -9.61 12.57
N ILE A 211 -27.50 -9.33 12.98
CA ILE A 211 -28.18 -10.11 14.03
C ILE A 211 -28.48 -11.50 13.50
N ALA A 212 -28.95 -11.60 12.26
CA ALA A 212 -29.17 -12.90 11.62
C ALA A 212 -27.85 -13.66 11.43
N ALA A 213 -26.77 -12.98 11.02
CA ALA A 213 -25.46 -13.59 10.88
C ALA A 213 -24.94 -14.14 12.23
N GLU A 214 -25.07 -13.38 13.33
CA GLU A 214 -24.63 -13.81 14.66
C GLU A 214 -25.39 -15.03 15.18
N ILE A 215 -26.69 -15.14 14.88
CA ILE A 215 -27.53 -16.29 15.28
C ILE A 215 -27.17 -17.55 14.49
N MET A 216 -26.70 -17.41 13.25
CA MET A 216 -26.41 -18.54 12.35
C MET A 216 -25.01 -19.16 12.55
N GLY A 217 -24.15 -18.52 13.35
CA GLY A 217 -22.78 -18.95 13.65
C GLY A 217 -21.76 -18.52 12.60
#